data_AF-A0A174K0Y0-F1
#
_entry.id   AF-A0A174K0Y0-F1
#
_cell.length_a   1.000
_cell.length_b   1.000
_cell.length_c   1.000
_cell.angle_alpha   90.00
_cell.angle_beta   90.00
_cell.angle_gamma   90.00
#
_symmetry.space_group_name_H-M   'P 1'
#
loop_
_entity.id
_entity.type
_entity.pdbx_description
1 polymer ?
#
loop_
_entity_poly.entity_id
_entity_poly.type
_entity_poly.pdbx_seq_one_letter_code
_entity_poly.pdbx_strand_id
1 'polypeptide(L)'
;MLLLGGENLVTFEELYDITNPDEPVKVTEHKDITDEGQTVTIKEVPETPVHEETKKPETPDTPSHKVTDSPKTGDNTNVAAFAVLLGLSAAGLAFAAYKKRRSMKHDSDK
;
A
#
# COMPACT_ATOMS: atom_id res chain seq x y z
N MET A 1 -22.39 -19.21 15.54
CA MET A 1 -22.23 -17.93 16.26
C MET A 1 -20.87 -17.31 15.93
N LEU A 2 -20.84 -16.16 15.26
CA LEU A 2 -19.62 -15.35 15.10
C LEU A 2 -19.28 -14.74 16.47
N LEU A 3 -18.01 -14.81 16.88
CA LEU A 3 -17.57 -14.46 18.23
C LEU A 3 -17.85 -12.99 18.63
N LEU A 4 -18.09 -12.12 17.65
CA LEU A 4 -18.36 -10.69 17.82
C LEU A 4 -19.68 -10.27 17.17
N GLY A 5 -20.55 -11.23 16.83
CA GLY A 5 -21.85 -10.92 16.25
C GLY A 5 -22.69 -10.08 17.22
N GLY A 6 -23.28 -8.99 16.73
CA GLY A 6 -24.09 -8.07 17.52
C GLY A 6 -23.29 -6.99 18.25
N GLU A 7 -21.96 -7.06 18.25
CA GLU A 7 -21.09 -6.12 18.95
C GLU A 7 -20.69 -4.92 18.09
N ASN A 8 -20.38 -3.80 18.76
CA ASN A 8 -19.78 -2.63 18.14
C ASN A 8 -18.26 -2.68 18.30
N LEU A 9 -17.54 -2.51 17.20
CA LEU A 9 -16.10 -2.38 17.17
C LEU A 9 -15.74 -0.92 16.91
N VAL A 10 -14.91 -0.34 17.77
CA VAL A 10 -14.44 1.05 17.67
C VAL A 10 -12.94 1.07 17.50
N THR A 11 -12.44 1.92 16.61
CA THR A 11 -10.99 2.12 16.41
C THR A 11 -10.48 3.26 17.28
N PHE A 12 -9.26 3.13 17.78
CA PHE A 12 -8.54 4.19 18.47
C PHE A 12 -7.22 4.45 17.77
N GLU A 13 -6.81 5.71 17.69
CA GLU A 13 -5.62 6.13 16.95
C GLU A 13 -4.68 6.97 17.82
N GLU A 14 -3.37 6.77 17.63
CA GLU A 14 -2.31 7.57 18.23
C GLU A 14 -1.29 7.93 17.15
N LEU A 15 -0.90 9.20 17.08
CA LEU A 15 0.13 9.68 16.17
C LEU A 15 1.43 9.95 16.93
N TYR A 16 2.53 9.40 16.43
CA TYR A 16 3.87 9.60 16.98
C TYR A 16 4.77 10.31 15.97
N ASP A 17 5.57 11.25 16.46
CA ASP A 17 6.76 11.76 15.77
C ASP A 17 7.92 10.79 16.06
N ILE A 18 8.46 10.21 14.99
CA ILE A 18 9.54 9.21 15.02
C ILE A 18 10.84 9.76 14.42
N THR A 19 10.96 11.09 14.30
CA THR A 19 12.18 11.74 13.78
C THR A 19 13.41 11.39 14.62
N ASN A 20 13.24 11.20 15.93
CA ASN A 20 14.20 10.50 16.79
C ASN A 20 13.72 9.05 17.04
N PRO A 21 14.34 8.02 16.43
CA PRO A 21 13.88 6.64 16.56
C PRO A 21 14.07 6.06 17.97
N ASP A 22 15.01 6.60 18.75
CA ASP A 22 15.26 6.14 20.13
C ASP A 22 14.29 6.76 21.13
N GLU A 23 13.67 7.89 20.77
CA GLU A 23 12.69 8.60 21.60
C GLU A 23 11.48 9.07 20.78
N PRO A 24 10.56 8.15 20.44
CA PRO A 24 9.30 8.52 19.79
C PRO A 24 8.46 9.43 20.69
N VAL A 25 7.92 10.51 20.12
CA VAL A 25 7.08 11.46 20.87
C VAL A 25 5.64 11.35 20.39
N LYS A 26 4.70 11.09 21.30
CA LYS A 26 3.27 11.14 20.97
C LYS A 26 2.85 12.58 20.69
N VAL A 27 2.30 12.84 19.51
CA VAL A 27 1.87 14.16 19.05
C VAL A 27 0.39 14.39 19.34
N THR A 28 -0.45 13.40 19.07
CA THR A 28 -1.90 13.47 19.29
C THR A 28 -2.52 12.08 19.38
N GLU A 29 -3.74 11.98 19.90
CA GLU A 29 -4.54 10.76 19.91
C GLU A 29 -6.02 11.07 19.71
N HIS A 30 -6.76 10.11 19.16
CA HIS A 30 -8.21 10.11 19.10
C HIS A 30 -8.73 8.82 19.73
N LYS A 31 -9.34 8.94 20.91
CA LYS A 31 -9.82 7.82 21.73
C LYS A 31 -11.21 8.11 22.26
N ASP A 32 -12.18 8.13 21.36
CA ASP A 32 -13.58 8.31 21.71
C ASP A 32 -14.36 7.05 21.36
N ILE A 33 -14.86 6.35 22.38
CA ILE A 33 -15.66 5.13 22.23
C ILE A 33 -17.05 5.41 21.65
N THR A 34 -17.49 6.67 21.70
CA THR A 34 -18.79 7.11 21.17
C THR A 34 -18.68 7.75 19.79
N ASP A 35 -17.51 7.69 19.16
CA ASP A 35 -17.32 8.18 17.80
C ASP A 35 -17.97 7.24 16.79
N GLU A 36 -19.17 7.59 16.36
CA GLU A 36 -19.91 6.89 15.30
C GLU A 36 -19.14 6.85 13.97
N GLY A 37 -18.24 7.82 13.72
CA GLY A 37 -17.35 7.84 12.56
C GLY A 37 -16.23 6.80 12.61
N GLN A 38 -15.93 6.25 13.79
CA GLN A 38 -14.94 5.19 14.01
C GLN A 38 -15.54 3.87 14.52
N THR A 39 -16.87 3.78 14.55
CA THR A 39 -17.62 2.61 15.03
C THR A 39 -18.17 1.80 13.87
N VAL A 40 -17.99 0.47 13.91
CA VAL A 40 -18.62 -0.48 13.00
C VAL A 40 -19.37 -1.55 13.78
N THR A 41 -20.62 -1.83 13.38
CA THR A 41 -21.43 -2.88 13.99
C THR A 41 -21.33 -4.18 13.22
N ILE A 42 -20.99 -5.27 13.91
CA ILE A 42 -20.94 -6.61 13.33
C ILE A 42 -22.33 -7.22 13.39
N LYS A 43 -22.90 -7.53 12.23
CA LYS A 43 -24.22 -8.20 12.15
C LYS A 43 -24.08 -9.67 12.52
N GLU A 44 -24.97 -10.17 13.39
CA GLU A 44 -25.10 -11.62 13.60
C GLU A 44 -25.59 -12.30 12.32
N VAL A 45 -24.97 -13.43 11.98
CA VAL A 45 -25.49 -14.30 10.93
C VAL A 45 -26.52 -15.23 11.57
N PRO A 46 -27.79 -15.21 11.15
CA PRO A 46 -28.83 -16.08 11.71
C PRO A 46 -28.53 -17.56 11.45
N GLU A 47 -28.91 -18.45 12.39
CA GLU A 47 -28.58 -19.88 12.36
C GLU A 47 -29.41 -20.71 11.35
N THR A 48 -30.52 -20.18 10.89
CA THR A 48 -31.31 -20.73 9.79
C THR A 48 -30.98 -19.99 8.50
N PRO A 49 -30.74 -20.68 7.36
CA PRO A 49 -30.78 -20.03 6.08
C PRO A 49 -32.25 -19.73 5.80
N VAL A 50 -32.74 -18.60 6.33
CA VAL A 50 -33.92 -17.99 5.78
C VAL A 50 -33.52 -17.73 4.33
N HIS A 51 -34.22 -18.37 3.39
CA HIS A 51 -34.22 -17.97 2.00
C HIS A 51 -34.89 -16.59 1.95
N GLU A 52 -34.22 -15.58 2.49
CA GLU A 52 -34.45 -14.22 2.11
C GLU A 52 -33.97 -14.20 0.67
N GLU A 53 -34.90 -14.01 -0.27
CA GLU A 53 -34.53 -13.41 -1.54
C GLU A 53 -33.56 -12.30 -1.20
N THR A 54 -32.31 -12.44 -1.66
CA THR A 54 -31.27 -11.44 -1.51
C THR A 54 -31.88 -10.09 -1.84
N LYS A 55 -32.29 -9.35 -0.81
CA LYS A 55 -32.37 -7.90 -0.93
C LYS A 55 -30.93 -7.53 -1.15
N LYS A 56 -30.60 -7.39 -2.43
CA LYS A 56 -29.39 -6.73 -2.92
C LYS A 56 -29.09 -5.63 -1.91
N PRO A 57 -27.90 -5.62 -1.27
CA PRO A 57 -27.58 -4.60 -0.29
C PRO A 57 -28.00 -3.26 -0.88
N GLU A 58 -28.89 -2.54 -0.21
CA GLU A 58 -29.08 -1.14 -0.54
C GLU A 58 -27.68 -0.56 -0.37
N THR A 59 -27.07 -0.23 -1.52
CA THR A 59 -25.83 0.52 -1.56
C THR A 59 -26.04 1.66 -0.58
N PRO A 60 -25.18 1.79 0.46
CA PRO A 60 -25.16 3.00 1.27
C PRO A 60 -25.24 4.18 0.30
N ASP A 61 -26.08 5.17 0.56
CA ASP A 61 -26.14 6.38 -0.26
C ASP A 61 -24.71 6.91 -0.36
N THR A 62 -24.05 6.54 -1.46
CA THR A 62 -22.71 6.99 -1.78
C THR A 62 -22.89 8.49 -1.88
N PRO A 63 -22.26 9.29 -1.00
CA PRO A 63 -22.18 10.70 -1.29
C PRO A 63 -21.61 10.75 -2.71
N SER A 64 -22.27 11.48 -3.60
CA SER A 64 -21.73 11.78 -4.93
C SER A 64 -20.48 12.66 -4.75
N HIS A 65 -19.44 12.06 -4.19
CA HIS A 65 -18.13 12.62 -3.99
C HIS A 65 -17.22 11.64 -4.69
N LYS A 66 -16.92 12.06 -5.93
CA LYS A 66 -15.75 11.76 -6.74
C LYS A 66 -15.13 10.39 -6.50
N VAL A 67 -15.09 9.58 -7.57
CA VAL A 67 -14.07 8.54 -7.79
C VAL A 67 -12.85 8.85 -6.96
N THR A 68 -12.74 8.18 -5.80
CA THR A 68 -11.62 8.37 -4.92
C THR A 68 -10.47 7.77 -5.69
N ASP A 69 -9.53 8.61 -6.13
CA ASP A 69 -8.22 8.15 -6.56
C ASP A 69 -7.81 7.08 -5.55
N SER A 70 -7.51 5.87 -6.01
CA SER A 70 -6.86 4.81 -5.25
C SER A 70 -5.88 5.42 -4.24
N PRO A 71 -5.69 4.84 -3.02
CA PRO A 71 -4.90 5.47 -1.98
C PRO A 71 -3.65 6.07 -2.60
N LYS A 72 -3.49 7.39 -2.45
CA LYS A 72 -2.36 8.12 -3.00
C LYS A 72 -1.13 7.72 -2.18
N THR A 73 -0.65 6.49 -2.35
CA THR A 73 0.67 6.11 -1.87
C THR A 73 1.63 7.03 -2.61
N GLY A 74 2.25 7.91 -1.85
CA GLY A 74 3.14 8.97 -2.33
C GLY A 74 4.45 8.41 -2.85
N ASP A 75 4.40 7.48 -3.78
CA ASP A 75 5.59 6.85 -4.35
C ASP A 75 6.19 7.80 -5.38
N ASN A 76 7.02 8.72 -4.89
CA ASN A 76 7.81 9.66 -5.70
C ASN A 76 9.08 9.01 -6.29
N THR A 77 9.08 7.69 -6.46
CA THR A 77 10.24 6.93 -6.94
C THR A 77 10.60 7.39 -8.35
N ASN A 78 11.76 8.04 -8.50
CA ASN A 78 12.24 8.55 -9.78
C ASN A 78 12.68 7.39 -10.69
N VAL A 79 11.72 6.84 -11.44
CA VAL A 79 11.95 5.73 -12.39
C VAL A 79 12.99 6.09 -13.45
N ALA A 80 13.10 7.38 -13.82
CA ALA A 80 14.10 7.83 -14.80
C ALA A 80 15.54 7.67 -14.27
N ALA A 81 15.77 7.88 -12.97
CA ALA A 81 17.10 7.66 -12.37
C ALA A 81 17.53 6.19 -12.48
N PHE A 82 16.62 5.25 -12.22
CA PHE A 82 16.90 3.82 -12.37
C PHE A 82 17.12 3.41 -13.83
N ALA A 83 16.35 3.98 -14.77
CA ALA A 83 16.53 3.73 -16.19
C ALA A 83 17.90 4.21 -16.70
N VAL A 84 18.36 5.38 -16.25
CA VAL A 84 19.69 5.91 -16.59
C VAL A 84 20.79 5.01 -16.01
N LEU A 85 20.68 4.61 -14.74
CA LEU A 85 21.65 3.72 -14.10
C LEU A 85 21.76 2.38 -14.84
N LEU A 86 20.62 1.80 -15.23
CA LEU A 86 20.58 0.55 -16.00
C LEU A 86 21.22 0.71 -17.38
N GLY A 87 20.96 1.83 -18.06
CA GLY A 87 21.57 2.17 -19.35
C GLY A 87 23.10 2.30 -19.26
N LEU A 88 23.62 2.99 -18.24
CA LEU A 88 25.06 3.15 -18.03
C LEU A 88 25.74 1.80 -17.73
N SER A 89 25.10 0.95 -16.91
CA SER A 89 25.59 -0.40 -16.62
C SER A 89 25.70 -1.25 -17.88
N ALA A 90 24.64 -1.28 -18.71
CA ALA A 90 24.64 -2.04 -19.96
C ALA A 90 25.70 -1.53 -20.95
N ALA A 91 25.86 -0.21 -21.09
CA ALA A 91 26.88 0.39 -21.94
C ALA A 91 28.31 0.02 -21.49
N GLY A 92 28.56 0.02 -20.18
CA GLY A 92 29.85 -0.39 -19.61
C GLY A 92 30.20 -1.84 -19.92
N LEU A 93 29.23 -2.76 -19.75
CA LEU A 93 29.41 -4.18 -20.08
C LEU A 93 29.66 -4.39 -21.57
N ALA A 94 28.90 -3.70 -22.44
CA ALA A 94 29.08 -3.76 -23.88
C ALA A 94 30.47 -3.26 -24.31
N PHE A 95 30.94 -2.14 -23.72
CA PHE A 95 32.25 -1.59 -23.98
C PHE A 95 33.38 -2.53 -23.55
N ALA A 96 33.28 -3.12 -22.35
CA ALA A 96 34.24 -4.10 -21.86
C ALA A 96 34.32 -5.33 -22.78
N ALA A 97 33.18 -5.85 -23.23
CA ALA A 97 33.11 -6.96 -24.17
C ALA A 97 33.72 -6.61 -25.53
N TYR A 98 33.45 -5.40 -26.05
CA TYR A 98 34.05 -4.89 -27.29
C TYR A 98 35.58 -4.78 -27.18
N LYS A 99 36.09 -4.17 -26.11
CA LYS A 99 37.54 -4.05 -25.86
C LYS A 99 38.21 -5.42 -25.76
N LYS A 100 37.60 -6.37 -25.03
CA LYS A 100 38.12 -7.75 -24.91
C LYS A 100 38.19 -8.43 -26.28
N ARG A 101 37.13 -8.34 -27.10
CA ARG A 101 37.12 -8.88 -28.46
C ARG A 101 38.18 -8.25 -29.37
N ARG A 102 38.45 -6.95 -29.23
CA ARG A 102 39.47 -6.27 -30.03
C ARG A 102 40.90 -6.65 -29.61
N SER A 103 41.16 -6.83 -28.32
CA SER A 103 42.47 -7.27 -27.81
C SER A 103 42.82 -8.67 -28.33
N MET A 104 41.86 -9.60 -28.29
CA MET A 104 42.08 -10.96 -28.78
C MET A 104 42.35 -11.01 -30.29
N LYS A 105 41.71 -10.14 -31.08
CA LYS A 105 41.99 -10.03 -32.53
C LYS A 105 43.38 -9.45 -32.81
N HIS A 106 43.85 -8.51 -32.00
CA HIS A 106 45.17 -7.91 -32.14
C HIS A 106 46.31 -8.88 -31.76
N ASP A 107 46.09 -9.74 -30.76
CA ASP A 107 47.08 -10.76 -30.37
C ASP A 107 47.14 -11.96 -31.32
N SER A 108 46.09 -12.22 -32.11
CA SER A 108 46.08 -13.29 -33.13
C SER A 108 46.72 -12.91 -34.47
N ASP A 109 47.04 -11.63 -34.69
CA ASP A 109 47.68 -11.11 -35.91
C ASP A 109 49.21 -10.87 -35.74
N LYS A 110 49.81 -11.36 -34.65
CA LYS A 110 51.25 -11.24 -34.34
C LYS A 110 51.89 -12.62 -34.21
#